data_AF-A0A7Y5D0A0-F1
#
_entry.id   AF-A0A7Y5D0A0-F1
#
_cell.length_a   1.000
_cell.length_b   1.000
_cell.length_c   1.000
_cell.angle_alpha   90.00
_cell.angle_beta   90.00
_cell.angle_gamma   90.00
#
_symmetry.space_group_name_H-M   'P 1'
#
loop_
_entity.id
_entity.type
_entity.pdbx_description
1 polymer ?
#
loop_
_entity_poly.entity_id
_entity_poly.type
_entity_poly.pdbx_seq_one_letter_code
_entity_poly.pdbx_strand_id
1 'polypeptide(L)'
;MTVNKFLLFIFLAVIACSEDTPPPVVPAPLPAPTPPITPIPPASPVNVATTTIEVTPATLSLVKGVTSQLTATITPADATDKSITWSSSSNAVATVNSTGQIAAIASGTTTITATQGSLTSSCTVIVTDNDQIALAGAVWNLFNTNVYSIKSNNGATLQLDLARNALWFNNSEGGLIHRMVTGDFTLTATVSSVKRTNNSQEADCMVCLGGLMVRNPASTNADEDYVHLVTGITPGGRGAETKNTTNSASLYSPTGANQLPHTDGQTAHDLRIQRTGSSFTLYKKSSTDVNWVLLATYSRPDLPASVQVGLNIYTSVFGAAVADLSVVYSNISLVQ
;
A
#
# COMPACT_ATOMS: atom_id res chain seq x y z
N MET A 1 -17.57 -37.38 -70.74
CA MET A 1 -18.26 -38.42 -69.94
C MET A 1 -17.22 -39.44 -69.48
N THR A 2 -16.99 -39.49 -68.17
CA THR A 2 -16.72 -40.66 -67.31
C THR A 2 -15.89 -41.81 -67.92
N VAL A 3 -14.59 -41.99 -67.59
CA VAL A 3 -14.01 -42.78 -66.44
C VAL A 3 -14.39 -44.28 -66.55
N ASN A 4 -13.54 -45.32 -66.52
CA ASN A 4 -12.22 -45.53 -65.89
C ASN A 4 -11.40 -46.71 -66.49
N LYS A 5 -10.08 -46.63 -66.25
CA LYS A 5 -8.92 -47.56 -66.41
C LYS A 5 -9.20 -49.06 -66.10
N PHE A 6 -8.82 -50.08 -66.90
CA PHE A 6 -7.51 -50.63 -67.35
C PHE A 6 -6.57 -51.08 -66.21
N LEU A 7 -6.53 -52.37 -65.84
CA LEU A 7 -5.73 -53.51 -66.38
C LEU A 7 -4.19 -53.29 -66.31
N LEU A 8 -3.44 -54.22 -65.71
CA LEU A 8 -2.62 -55.20 -66.45
C LEU A 8 -1.67 -56.03 -65.55
N PHE A 9 -1.57 -57.30 -65.92
CA PHE A 9 -0.75 -58.39 -65.41
C PHE A 9 0.77 -58.21 -65.65
N ILE A 10 1.59 -58.79 -64.78
CA ILE A 10 2.98 -59.17 -65.08
C ILE A 10 3.24 -60.61 -64.60
N PHE A 11 3.65 -61.47 -65.54
CA PHE A 11 4.23 -62.79 -65.31
C PHE A 11 5.71 -62.65 -64.90
N LEU A 12 6.19 -63.45 -63.95
CA LEU A 12 7.63 -63.64 -63.75
C LEU A 12 7.93 -65.12 -63.47
N ALA A 13 8.92 -65.62 -64.20
CA ALA A 13 9.32 -67.02 -64.30
C ALA A 13 10.10 -67.52 -63.08
N VAL A 14 9.94 -68.81 -62.80
CA VAL A 14 10.59 -69.59 -61.74
C VAL A 14 12.02 -69.95 -62.18
N ILE A 15 13.01 -69.61 -61.36
CA ILE A 15 14.38 -70.15 -61.42
C ILE A 15 14.64 -70.85 -60.08
N ALA A 16 14.92 -72.14 -60.13
CA ALA A 16 15.30 -72.96 -58.99
C ALA A 16 16.78 -72.77 -58.66
N CYS A 17 17.10 -72.45 -57.41
CA CYS A 17 18.43 -72.57 -56.81
C CYS A 17 18.33 -73.46 -55.57
N SER A 18 19.30 -74.37 -55.44
CA SER A 18 19.38 -75.48 -54.48
C SER A 18 19.44 -75.04 -53.02
N GLU A 19 18.74 -75.80 -52.17
CA GLU A 19 18.70 -75.67 -50.72
C GLU A 19 20.04 -76.04 -50.07
N ASP A 20 20.62 -75.10 -49.30
CA ASP A 20 21.73 -75.35 -48.39
C ASP A 20 21.15 -75.46 -46.96
N THR A 21 21.20 -76.66 -46.37
CA THR A 21 20.59 -76.93 -45.06
C THR A 21 21.48 -76.39 -43.94
N PRO A 22 20.98 -75.52 -43.03
CA PRO A 22 21.78 -75.06 -41.91
C PRO A 22 22.09 -76.20 -40.92
N PRO A 23 23.28 -76.20 -40.29
CA PRO A 23 23.68 -77.25 -39.34
C PRO A 23 22.80 -77.22 -38.06
N PRO A 24 22.72 -78.37 -37.35
CA PRO A 24 21.80 -78.53 -36.22
C PRO A 24 22.14 -77.61 -35.04
N VAL A 25 21.14 -76.90 -34.54
CA VAL A 25 21.23 -76.05 -33.33
C VAL A 25 21.21 -76.94 -32.08
N VAL A 26 22.30 -76.94 -31.32
CA VAL A 26 22.35 -77.58 -29.99
C VAL A 26 21.59 -76.70 -28.99
N PRO A 27 20.57 -77.21 -28.27
CA PRO A 27 19.85 -76.42 -27.28
C PRO A 27 20.76 -76.01 -26.12
N ALA A 28 20.74 -74.73 -25.75
CA ALA A 28 21.43 -74.25 -24.55
C ALA A 28 20.80 -74.87 -23.28
N PRO A 29 21.59 -75.16 -22.22
CA PRO A 29 21.06 -75.65 -20.96
C PRO A 29 20.07 -74.64 -20.35
N LEU A 30 18.98 -75.13 -19.75
CA LEU A 30 18.03 -74.26 -19.05
C LEU A 30 18.74 -73.46 -17.93
N PRO A 31 18.48 -72.15 -17.81
CA PRO A 31 19.01 -71.36 -16.70
C PRO A 31 18.45 -71.91 -15.37
N ALA A 32 19.29 -71.94 -14.34
CA ALA A 32 18.89 -72.34 -13.00
C ALA A 32 17.73 -71.47 -12.49
N PRO A 33 16.79 -72.02 -11.70
CA PRO A 33 15.68 -71.24 -11.14
C PRO A 33 16.22 -70.09 -10.30
N THR A 34 15.72 -68.88 -10.57
CA THR A 34 16.06 -67.68 -9.81
C THR A 34 15.57 -67.85 -8.37
N PRO A 35 16.36 -67.56 -7.33
CA PRO A 35 15.90 -67.63 -5.96
C PRO A 35 14.68 -66.69 -5.77
N PRO A 36 13.70 -67.05 -4.92
CA PRO A 36 12.54 -66.20 -4.67
C PRO A 36 12.99 -64.84 -4.13
N ILE A 37 12.63 -63.77 -4.83
CA ILE A 37 12.77 -62.40 -4.34
C ILE A 37 11.78 -62.21 -3.18
N THR A 38 12.27 -62.20 -1.95
CA THR A 38 11.47 -61.76 -0.80
C THR A 38 11.11 -60.28 -0.98
N PRO A 39 9.83 -59.89 -0.89
CA PRO A 39 9.44 -58.47 -0.96
C PRO A 39 10.16 -57.70 0.13
N ILE A 40 10.88 -56.63 -0.25
CA ILE A 40 11.40 -55.67 0.72
C ILE A 40 10.18 -55.03 1.39
N PRO A 41 10.07 -55.06 2.73
CA PRO A 41 8.97 -54.39 3.42
C PRO A 41 8.98 -52.90 3.03
N PRO A 42 7.82 -52.28 2.73
CA PRO A 42 7.77 -50.87 2.37
C PRO A 42 8.47 -50.05 3.47
N ALA A 43 9.43 -49.22 3.05
CA ALA A 43 10.15 -48.33 3.97
C ALA A 43 9.12 -47.49 4.74
N SER A 44 9.28 -47.39 6.06
CA SER A 44 8.43 -46.53 6.88
C SER A 44 8.46 -45.10 6.35
N PRO A 45 7.32 -44.38 6.32
CA PRO A 45 7.31 -43.00 5.83
C PRO A 45 8.27 -42.15 6.66
N VAL A 46 9.19 -41.45 5.99
CA VAL A 46 10.10 -40.50 6.63
C VAL A 46 9.30 -39.27 7.02
N ASN A 47 9.18 -39.00 8.32
CA ASN A 47 8.54 -37.81 8.84
C ASN A 47 9.53 -36.63 8.80
N VAL A 48 9.24 -35.63 7.97
CA VAL A 48 9.98 -34.37 7.90
C VAL A 48 9.32 -33.37 8.83
N ALA A 49 9.98 -33.06 9.94
CA ALA A 49 9.48 -32.11 10.93
C ALA A 49 9.54 -30.67 10.41
N THR A 50 8.55 -29.87 10.81
CA THR A 50 8.57 -28.42 10.56
C THR A 50 9.50 -27.71 11.53
N THR A 51 10.24 -26.73 11.02
CA THR A 51 11.17 -25.92 11.78
C THR A 51 10.63 -24.50 12.02
N THR A 52 9.94 -23.92 11.04
CA THR A 52 9.38 -22.57 11.15
C THR A 52 8.03 -22.43 10.48
N ILE A 53 7.26 -21.45 10.97
CA ILE A 53 6.05 -20.92 10.35
C ILE A 53 6.19 -19.40 10.25
N GLU A 54 5.82 -18.83 9.11
CA GLU A 54 5.84 -17.38 8.88
C GLU A 54 4.51 -16.91 8.30
N VAL A 55 3.90 -15.90 8.92
CA VAL A 55 2.65 -15.28 8.45
C VAL A 55 2.97 -13.97 7.73
N THR A 56 2.46 -13.82 6.52
CA THR A 56 2.61 -12.61 5.71
C THR A 56 1.24 -12.06 5.27
N PRO A 57 1.05 -10.73 5.34
CA PRO A 57 1.93 -9.72 5.96
C PRO A 57 1.92 -9.78 7.50
N ALA A 58 2.95 -9.22 8.15
CA ALA A 58 3.03 -9.13 9.63
C ALA A 58 2.05 -8.10 10.23
N THR A 59 1.60 -7.14 9.43
CA THR A 59 0.56 -6.17 9.80
C THR A 59 -0.38 -5.96 8.62
N LEU A 60 -1.68 -5.92 8.89
CA LEU A 60 -2.72 -5.78 7.90
C LEU A 60 -3.76 -4.75 8.37
N SER A 61 -4.00 -3.72 7.56
CA SER A 61 -5.04 -2.73 7.82
C SER A 61 -6.25 -3.00 6.92
N LEU A 62 -7.44 -3.11 7.51
CA LEU A 62 -8.69 -3.36 6.78
C LEU A 62 -9.75 -2.33 7.16
N VAL A 63 -10.59 -1.98 6.20
CA VAL A 63 -11.83 -1.26 6.47
C VAL A 63 -12.89 -2.26 6.93
N LYS A 64 -13.73 -1.88 7.89
CA LYS A 64 -14.85 -2.68 8.38
C LYS A 64 -15.69 -3.25 7.22
N GLY A 65 -16.00 -4.54 7.30
CA GLY A 65 -16.74 -5.28 6.27
C GLY A 65 -15.88 -5.83 5.13
N VAL A 66 -14.59 -5.47 5.05
CA VAL A 66 -13.66 -6.01 4.04
C VAL A 66 -13.07 -7.34 4.51
N THR A 67 -12.84 -8.24 3.54
CA THR A 67 -12.11 -9.50 3.75
C THR A 67 -10.72 -9.45 3.13
N SER A 68 -9.77 -10.18 3.70
CA SER A 68 -8.42 -10.31 3.13
C SER A 68 -7.82 -11.68 3.46
N GLN A 69 -6.85 -12.14 2.67
CA GLN A 69 -6.22 -13.45 2.81
C GLN A 69 -4.82 -13.30 3.42
N LEU A 70 -4.55 -14.02 4.51
CA LEU A 70 -3.18 -14.20 5.01
C LEU A 70 -2.52 -15.41 4.37
N THR A 71 -1.20 -15.34 4.20
CA THR A 71 -0.40 -16.48 3.76
C THR A 71 0.46 -16.96 4.93
N ALA A 72 0.39 -18.25 5.24
CA ALA A 72 1.29 -18.88 6.20
C ALA A 72 2.22 -19.87 5.48
N THR A 73 3.52 -19.66 5.60
CA THR A 73 4.56 -20.46 4.95
C THR A 73 5.26 -21.34 5.97
N ILE A 74 5.36 -22.63 5.67
CA ILE A 74 6.03 -23.64 6.51
C ILE A 74 7.39 -24.00 5.92
N THR A 75 8.43 -24.08 6.77
CA THR A 75 9.77 -24.54 6.39
C THR A 75 10.13 -25.79 7.19
N PRO A 76 10.73 -26.83 6.57
CA PRO A 76 11.02 -26.95 5.14
C PRO A 76 9.74 -27.21 4.31
N ALA A 77 9.79 -26.91 3.01
CA ALA A 77 8.62 -26.98 2.14
C ALA A 77 8.08 -28.42 1.94
N ASP A 78 8.88 -29.44 2.25
CA ASP A 78 8.55 -30.86 2.21
C ASP A 78 8.16 -31.43 3.60
N ALA A 79 7.92 -30.56 4.59
CA ALA A 79 7.39 -30.97 5.89
C ALA A 79 6.16 -31.87 5.73
N THR A 80 6.13 -32.97 6.50
CA THR A 80 5.09 -34.00 6.39
C THR A 80 3.74 -33.50 6.87
N ASP A 81 3.71 -32.72 7.95
CA ASP A 81 2.50 -32.07 8.47
C ASP A 81 2.50 -30.58 8.08
N LYS A 82 1.48 -30.17 7.32
CA LYS A 82 1.25 -28.78 6.92
C LYS A 82 -0.06 -28.23 7.45
N SER A 83 -0.64 -28.89 8.44
CA SER A 83 -1.86 -28.42 9.08
C SER A 83 -1.60 -27.12 9.84
N ILE A 84 -2.44 -26.12 9.59
CA ILE A 84 -2.35 -24.82 10.23
C ILE A 84 -3.69 -24.54 10.88
N THR A 85 -3.63 -24.15 12.15
CA THR A 85 -4.79 -23.69 12.90
C THR A 85 -4.70 -22.19 13.08
N TRP A 86 -5.81 -21.49 12.80
CA TRP A 86 -5.89 -20.05 12.89
C TRP A 86 -6.73 -19.64 14.10
N SER A 87 -6.33 -18.56 14.75
CA SER A 87 -7.08 -17.98 15.86
C SER A 87 -7.02 -16.45 15.82
N SER A 88 -8.03 -15.79 16.39
CA SER A 88 -8.05 -14.35 16.59
C SER A 88 -8.09 -14.04 18.09
N SER A 89 -7.31 -13.06 18.52
CA SER A 89 -7.36 -12.56 19.89
C SER A 89 -8.68 -11.85 20.23
N SER A 90 -9.40 -11.37 19.22
CA SER A 90 -10.70 -10.71 19.35
C SER A 90 -11.55 -10.89 18.09
N ASN A 91 -12.44 -11.89 18.13
CA ASN A 91 -13.42 -12.15 17.06
C ASN A 91 -14.44 -11.01 16.88
N ALA A 92 -14.60 -10.14 17.88
CA ALA A 92 -15.44 -8.95 17.77
C ALA A 92 -14.83 -7.89 16.84
N VAL A 93 -13.49 -7.87 16.68
CA VAL A 93 -12.77 -6.95 15.80
C VAL A 93 -12.56 -7.57 14.43
N ALA A 94 -11.97 -8.77 14.37
CA ALA A 94 -11.82 -9.52 13.13
C ALA A 94 -11.82 -11.04 13.39
N THR A 95 -12.44 -11.78 12.48
CA THR A 95 -12.44 -13.25 12.49
C THR A 95 -11.49 -13.79 11.42
N VAL A 96 -11.05 -15.04 11.58
CA VAL A 96 -10.24 -15.76 10.60
C VAL A 96 -10.81 -17.17 10.42
N ASN A 97 -10.92 -17.64 9.17
CA ASN A 97 -11.39 -19.00 8.88
C ASN A 97 -10.23 -20.01 8.82
N SER A 98 -10.54 -21.28 8.57
CA SER A 98 -9.54 -22.36 8.49
C SER A 98 -8.54 -22.20 7.34
N THR A 99 -8.85 -21.40 6.32
CA THR A 99 -7.94 -21.13 5.19
C THR A 99 -7.11 -19.86 5.40
N GLY A 100 -7.22 -19.17 6.53
CA GLY A 100 -6.52 -17.90 6.79
C GLY A 100 -7.19 -16.67 6.18
N GLN A 101 -8.44 -16.78 5.74
CA GLN A 101 -9.22 -15.63 5.27
C GLN A 101 -9.79 -14.87 6.47
N ILE A 102 -9.46 -13.58 6.55
CA ILE A 102 -9.91 -12.64 7.57
C ILE A 102 -11.20 -11.95 7.11
N ALA A 103 -12.12 -11.72 8.05
CA ALA A 103 -13.23 -10.78 7.90
C ALA A 103 -13.17 -9.68 8.98
N ALA A 104 -13.17 -8.42 8.55
CA ALA A 104 -13.17 -7.26 9.45
C ALA A 104 -14.58 -6.95 9.96
N ILE A 105 -14.78 -7.00 11.29
CA ILE A 105 -16.11 -6.93 11.92
C ILE A 105 -16.38 -5.55 12.54
N ALA A 106 -15.46 -5.04 13.34
CA ALA A 106 -15.59 -3.76 14.03
C ALA A 106 -14.24 -3.05 14.15
N SER A 107 -14.25 -1.71 14.20
CA SER A 107 -13.04 -0.93 14.37
C SER A 107 -12.30 -1.30 15.66
N GLY A 108 -10.98 -1.39 15.58
CA GLY A 108 -10.13 -1.87 16.66
C GLY A 108 -8.85 -2.55 16.16
N THR A 109 -8.11 -3.16 17.07
CA THR A 109 -6.90 -3.94 16.76
C THR A 109 -7.01 -5.34 17.36
N THR A 110 -6.66 -6.36 16.58
CA THR A 110 -6.60 -7.75 17.02
C THR A 110 -5.39 -8.44 16.41
N THR A 111 -4.86 -9.45 17.07
CA THR A 111 -3.81 -10.32 16.54
C THR A 111 -4.43 -11.60 16.00
N ILE A 112 -4.07 -11.96 14.77
CA ILE A 112 -4.39 -13.24 14.14
C ILE A 112 -3.16 -14.14 14.20
N THR A 113 -3.31 -15.33 14.77
CA THR A 113 -2.20 -16.28 14.99
C THR A 113 -2.41 -17.56 14.19
N ALA A 114 -1.41 -17.93 13.40
CA ALA A 114 -1.26 -19.24 12.78
C ALA A 114 -0.43 -20.14 13.70
N THR A 115 -0.93 -21.34 13.96
CA THR A 115 -0.26 -22.35 14.81
C THR A 115 -0.10 -23.65 14.04
N GLN A 116 1.10 -24.20 14.07
CA GLN A 116 1.43 -25.52 13.56
C GLN A 116 2.24 -26.26 14.63
N GLY A 117 1.69 -27.33 15.20
CA GLY A 117 2.27 -27.99 16.37
C GLY A 117 2.51 -27.00 17.52
N SER A 118 3.77 -26.83 17.93
CA SER A 118 4.19 -25.85 18.94
C SER A 118 4.69 -24.51 18.36
N LEU A 119 4.72 -24.38 17.04
CA LEU A 119 5.23 -23.20 16.34
C LEU A 119 4.08 -22.22 16.07
N THR A 120 4.34 -20.94 16.27
CA THR A 120 3.35 -19.87 16.06
C THR A 120 3.95 -18.70 15.29
N SER A 121 3.15 -18.10 14.42
CA SER A 121 3.45 -16.80 13.82
C SER A 121 2.16 -15.98 13.73
N SER A 122 2.26 -14.66 13.76
CA SER A 122 1.09 -13.78 13.89
C SER A 122 1.10 -12.60 12.93
N CYS A 123 -0.10 -12.09 12.67
CA CYS A 123 -0.36 -10.83 11.97
C CYS A 123 -1.15 -9.89 12.88
N THR A 124 -0.72 -8.64 13.01
CA THR A 124 -1.52 -7.58 13.66
C THR A 124 -2.54 -7.03 12.65
N VAL A 125 -3.82 -7.17 12.95
CA VAL A 125 -4.92 -6.67 12.14
C VAL A 125 -5.49 -5.40 12.77
N ILE A 126 -5.49 -4.31 12.02
CA ILE A 126 -6.08 -3.03 12.41
C ILE A 126 -7.33 -2.82 11.55
N VAL A 127 -8.50 -2.79 12.19
CA VAL A 127 -9.77 -2.51 11.52
C VAL A 127 -10.14 -1.05 11.74
N THR A 128 -10.45 -0.34 10.66
CA THR A 128 -10.91 1.06 10.70
C THR A 128 -12.34 1.18 10.18
N ASP A 129 -13.02 2.25 10.55
CA ASP A 129 -14.29 2.61 9.92
C ASP A 129 -14.06 3.18 8.50
N ASN A 130 -15.13 3.33 7.73
CA ASN A 130 -15.07 3.75 6.31
C ASN A 130 -14.47 5.14 6.10
N ASP A 131 -14.51 5.97 7.13
CA ASP A 131 -13.98 7.32 7.20
C ASP A 131 -12.64 7.39 7.95
N GLN A 132 -11.92 6.26 8.05
CA GLN A 132 -10.66 6.18 8.77
C GLN A 132 -9.60 5.38 8.01
N ILE A 133 -8.33 5.65 8.32
CA ILE A 133 -7.17 4.90 7.84
C ILE A 133 -6.14 4.68 8.95
N ALA A 134 -5.54 3.49 8.96
CA ALA A 134 -4.39 3.20 9.81
C ALA A 134 -3.09 3.58 9.09
N LEU A 135 -2.31 4.47 9.69
CA LEU A 135 -1.07 5.03 9.14
C LEU A 135 -0.07 5.33 10.24
N ALA A 136 1.19 4.93 10.04
CA ALA A 136 2.28 5.13 11.00
C ALA A 136 1.93 4.66 12.43
N GLY A 137 1.25 3.51 12.53
CA GLY A 137 0.86 2.92 13.82
C GLY A 137 -0.32 3.61 14.53
N ALA A 138 -0.99 4.58 13.91
CA ALA A 138 -2.14 5.27 14.47
C ALA A 138 -3.34 5.27 13.52
N VAL A 139 -4.54 5.45 14.05
CA VAL A 139 -5.77 5.66 13.27
C VAL A 139 -5.95 7.15 13.00
N TRP A 140 -6.22 7.50 11.74
CA TRP A 140 -6.48 8.84 11.24
C TRP A 140 -7.88 8.90 10.66
N ASN A 141 -8.57 10.02 10.86
CA ASN A 141 -9.88 10.29 10.27
C ASN A 141 -9.71 10.94 8.89
N LEU A 142 -10.69 10.69 8.04
CA LEU A 142 -10.75 11.17 6.67
C LEU A 142 -11.82 12.26 6.57
N PHE A 143 -11.46 13.36 5.91
CA PHE A 143 -12.35 14.50 5.71
C PHE A 143 -12.41 14.86 4.23
N ASN A 144 -13.63 15.06 3.71
CA ASN A 144 -13.90 15.35 2.31
C ASN A 144 -13.33 14.28 1.35
N THR A 145 -13.61 13.01 1.63
CA THR A 145 -13.09 11.86 0.86
C THR A 145 -13.51 11.83 -0.61
N ASN A 146 -14.48 12.65 -1.01
CA ASN A 146 -14.90 12.76 -2.40
C ASN A 146 -13.85 13.43 -3.30
N VAL A 147 -12.87 14.15 -2.72
CA VAL A 147 -11.86 14.90 -3.50
C VAL A 147 -10.54 14.17 -3.65
N TYR A 148 -10.34 13.02 -3.00
CA TYR A 148 -9.11 12.25 -3.10
C TYR A 148 -9.33 10.75 -2.88
N SER A 149 -8.42 9.95 -3.40
CA SER A 149 -8.29 8.54 -3.08
C SER A 149 -6.95 8.29 -2.38
N ILE A 150 -6.88 7.22 -1.60
CA ILE A 150 -5.72 6.91 -0.78
C ILE A 150 -5.08 5.61 -1.27
N LYS A 151 -3.75 5.65 -1.41
CA LYS A 151 -2.90 4.48 -1.61
C LYS A 151 -1.88 4.45 -0.46
N SER A 152 -1.91 3.41 0.36
CA SER A 152 -0.91 3.19 1.42
C SER A 152 -0.03 2.01 1.06
N ASN A 153 1.29 2.16 1.22
CA ASN A 153 2.25 1.08 1.03
C ASN A 153 2.73 0.59 2.41
N ASN A 154 1.93 -0.27 3.06
CA ASN A 154 2.24 -0.88 4.36
C ASN A 154 2.75 0.13 5.42
N GLY A 155 2.25 1.36 5.38
CA GLY A 155 2.67 2.44 6.28
C GLY A 155 4.00 3.13 5.96
N ALA A 156 4.78 2.65 4.98
CA ALA A 156 6.05 3.28 4.57
C ALA A 156 5.82 4.60 3.82
N THR A 157 4.81 4.61 2.93
CA THR A 157 4.37 5.82 2.23
C THR A 157 2.84 5.90 2.23
N LEU A 158 2.35 7.13 2.22
CA LEU A 158 0.95 7.46 1.97
C LEU A 158 0.89 8.32 0.71
N GLN A 159 0.16 7.87 -0.30
CA GLN A 159 -0.10 8.63 -1.51
C GLN A 159 -1.58 9.04 -1.56
N LEU A 160 -1.81 10.33 -1.72
CA LEU A 160 -3.13 10.91 -1.95
C LEU A 160 -3.24 11.29 -3.42
N ASP A 161 -4.17 10.67 -4.12
CA ASP A 161 -4.46 10.98 -5.52
C ASP A 161 -5.67 11.90 -5.57
N LEU A 162 -5.54 13.07 -6.18
CA LEU A 162 -6.65 13.99 -6.33
C LEU A 162 -7.74 13.32 -7.19
N ALA A 163 -8.98 13.27 -6.71
CA ALA A 163 -10.13 12.69 -7.42
C ALA A 163 -11.04 13.76 -8.03
N ARG A 164 -11.05 14.96 -7.43
CA ARG A 164 -11.78 16.14 -7.92
C ARG A 164 -10.97 17.39 -7.62
N ASN A 165 -11.07 18.41 -8.48
CA ASN A 165 -10.47 19.71 -8.17
C ASN A 165 -11.11 20.27 -6.90
N ALA A 166 -10.27 20.61 -5.94
CA ALA A 166 -10.68 21.16 -4.65
C ALA A 166 -9.58 22.11 -4.17
N LEU A 167 -9.98 23.13 -3.41
CA LEU A 167 -9.12 24.24 -2.99
C LEU A 167 -9.30 24.47 -1.50
N TRP A 168 -8.23 24.86 -0.80
CA TRP A 168 -8.27 25.36 0.58
C TRP A 168 -8.13 26.88 0.59
N PHE A 169 -9.23 27.59 0.34
CA PHE A 169 -9.31 29.05 0.25
C PHE A 169 -10.75 29.55 0.35
N ASN A 170 -11.00 30.60 1.15
CA ASN A 170 -12.30 31.30 1.24
C ASN A 170 -13.51 30.34 1.32
N ASN A 171 -13.60 29.54 2.38
CA ASN A 171 -14.68 28.57 2.63
C ASN A 171 -14.76 27.40 1.63
N SER A 172 -13.74 27.23 0.78
CA SER A 172 -13.58 26.01 -0.01
C SER A 172 -12.79 24.97 0.78
N GLU A 173 -13.25 23.72 0.70
CA GLU A 173 -12.69 22.59 1.43
C GLU A 173 -11.96 21.63 0.48
N GLY A 174 -10.70 21.34 0.76
CA GLY A 174 -9.93 20.29 0.10
C GLY A 174 -9.96 18.96 0.86
N GLY A 175 -9.07 18.05 0.49
CA GLY A 175 -8.94 16.75 1.17
C GLY A 175 -8.05 16.88 2.41
N LEU A 176 -8.41 16.18 3.49
CA LEU A 176 -7.64 16.16 4.74
C LEU A 176 -7.71 14.78 5.40
N ILE A 177 -6.55 14.28 5.82
CA ILE A 177 -6.41 13.14 6.73
C ILE A 177 -5.90 13.67 8.05
N HIS A 178 -6.60 13.45 9.16
CA HIS A 178 -6.27 14.13 10.41
C HIS A 178 -6.44 13.25 11.66
N ARG A 179 -5.73 13.64 12.71
CA ARG A 179 -5.98 13.18 14.08
C ARG A 179 -6.46 14.35 14.93
N MET A 180 -7.29 14.04 15.91
CA MET A 180 -7.59 14.99 16.97
C MET A 180 -6.41 15.01 17.95
N VAL A 181 -5.88 16.20 18.22
CA VAL A 181 -4.75 16.42 19.13
C VAL A 181 -5.10 17.53 20.10
N THR A 182 -4.78 17.36 21.39
CA THR A 182 -5.08 18.35 22.44
C THR A 182 -3.80 18.90 23.04
N GLY A 183 -3.64 20.22 23.05
CA GLY A 183 -2.45 20.88 23.59
C GLY A 183 -1.30 20.92 22.58
N ASP A 184 -0.07 20.94 23.09
CA ASP A 184 1.16 21.10 22.31
C ASP A 184 1.46 19.85 21.47
N PHE A 185 2.07 20.05 20.31
CA PHE A 185 2.45 18.94 19.43
C PHE A 185 3.50 19.36 18.42
N THR A 186 4.13 18.36 17.80
CA THR A 186 4.95 18.49 16.59
C THR A 186 4.47 17.47 15.55
N LEU A 187 4.05 17.96 14.38
CA LEU A 187 3.77 17.16 13.18
C LEU A 187 4.90 17.35 12.17
N THR A 188 5.47 16.25 11.68
CA THR A 188 6.43 16.25 10.57
C THR A 188 6.03 15.26 9.48
N ALA A 189 6.35 15.59 8.23
CA ALA A 189 6.35 14.63 7.13
C ALA A 189 7.29 15.10 6.02
N THR A 190 7.84 14.15 5.26
CA THR A 190 8.41 14.42 3.94
C THR A 190 7.26 14.44 2.93
N VAL A 191 7.16 15.50 2.13
CA VAL A 191 6.04 15.74 1.21
C VAL A 191 6.54 16.00 -0.20
N SER A 192 5.95 15.35 -1.19
CA SER A 192 6.23 15.55 -2.62
C SER A 192 4.95 15.61 -3.44
N SER A 193 4.81 16.66 -4.26
CA SER A 193 3.74 16.78 -5.26
C SER A 193 4.24 16.27 -6.61
N VAL A 194 3.57 15.24 -7.13
CA VAL A 194 3.96 14.49 -8.33
C VAL A 194 2.74 14.22 -9.23
N LYS A 195 2.99 13.76 -10.45
CA LYS A 195 1.93 13.41 -11.39
C LYS A 195 1.24 12.11 -10.97
N ARG A 196 -0.10 12.09 -10.93
CA ARG A 196 -0.87 10.90 -10.50
C ARG A 196 -0.66 9.69 -11.40
N THR A 197 -0.57 9.93 -12.69
CA THR A 197 -0.36 8.88 -13.70
C THR A 197 1.08 8.37 -13.75
N ASN A 198 2.04 9.14 -13.22
CA ASN A 198 3.45 8.77 -13.17
C ASN A 198 4.20 9.57 -12.09
N ASN A 199 4.39 8.97 -10.91
CA ASN A 199 5.03 9.65 -9.77
C ASN A 199 6.48 10.12 -10.01
N SER A 200 7.13 9.69 -11.10
CA SER A 200 8.46 10.17 -11.50
C SER A 200 8.41 11.49 -12.29
N GLN A 201 7.21 12.00 -12.59
CA GLN A 201 7.00 13.23 -13.34
C GLN A 201 6.38 14.33 -12.48
N GLU A 202 6.56 15.57 -12.94
CA GLU A 202 5.95 16.75 -12.37
C GLU A 202 4.42 16.71 -12.50
N ALA A 203 3.72 17.11 -11.43
CA ALA A 203 2.27 17.24 -11.46
C ALA A 203 1.84 18.27 -12.51
N ASP A 204 0.72 18.01 -13.18
CA ASP A 204 0.22 18.84 -14.27
C ASP A 204 -1.01 19.65 -13.80
N CYS A 205 -0.74 20.81 -13.21
CA CYS A 205 -1.74 21.80 -12.81
C CYS A 205 -1.12 23.17 -12.52
N MET A 206 -1.96 24.22 -12.48
CA MET A 206 -1.50 25.59 -12.17
C MET A 206 -1.10 25.75 -10.70
N VAL A 207 -1.77 25.09 -9.77
CA VAL A 207 -1.36 25.06 -8.36
C VAL A 207 -1.55 23.63 -7.89
N CYS A 208 -0.47 22.96 -7.52
CA CYS A 208 -0.46 21.53 -7.22
C CYS A 208 0.16 21.32 -5.83
N LEU A 209 -0.65 21.38 -4.78
CA LEU A 209 -0.14 21.54 -3.42
C LEU A 209 -0.63 20.43 -2.48
N GLY A 210 0.23 20.12 -1.53
CA GLY A 210 -0.09 19.29 -0.38
C GLY A 210 0.87 19.56 0.76
N GLY A 211 0.52 19.13 1.95
CA GLY A 211 1.36 19.33 3.12
C GLY A 211 0.62 19.12 4.42
N LEU A 212 0.96 19.94 5.40
CA LEU A 212 0.53 19.82 6.78
C LEU A 212 -0.52 20.89 7.08
N MET A 213 -1.57 20.50 7.77
CA MET A 213 -2.65 21.39 8.19
C MET A 213 -2.96 21.19 9.67
N VAL A 214 -3.24 22.30 10.35
CA VAL A 214 -3.88 22.33 11.65
C VAL A 214 -5.15 23.15 11.52
N ARG A 215 -6.31 22.59 11.87
CA ARG A 215 -7.58 23.31 11.78
C ARG A 215 -8.47 23.15 13.00
N ASN A 216 -9.34 24.12 13.23
CA ASN A 216 -10.48 23.96 14.11
C ASN A 216 -11.37 22.80 13.59
N PRO A 217 -12.00 22.00 14.46
CA PRO A 217 -12.95 21.00 14.00
C PRO A 217 -14.13 21.65 13.27
N ALA A 218 -14.52 21.11 12.11
CA ALA A 218 -15.58 21.65 11.25
C ALA A 218 -16.95 21.84 11.95
N SER A 219 -17.16 21.27 13.13
CA SER A 219 -18.41 21.36 13.90
C SER A 219 -18.48 22.53 14.89
N THR A 220 -17.41 23.32 15.07
CA THR A 220 -17.39 24.34 16.13
C THR A 220 -17.87 25.72 15.70
N ASN A 221 -17.72 26.11 14.42
CA ASN A 221 -18.20 27.37 13.86
C ASN A 221 -18.48 27.15 12.37
N ALA A 222 -19.39 27.92 11.76
CA ALA A 222 -19.60 27.90 10.31
C ALA A 222 -18.36 28.38 9.52
N ASP A 223 -17.33 28.83 10.22
CA ASP A 223 -16.09 29.37 9.68
C ASP A 223 -14.90 28.41 9.84
N GLU A 224 -14.06 28.35 8.82
CA GLU A 224 -12.84 27.56 8.82
C GLU A 224 -11.64 28.36 9.35
N ASP A 225 -11.04 27.86 10.43
CA ASP A 225 -9.83 28.43 11.03
C ASP A 225 -8.69 27.43 10.93
N TYR A 226 -7.62 27.80 10.22
CA TYR A 226 -6.50 26.88 10.05
C TYR A 226 -5.15 27.56 9.90
N VAL A 227 -4.12 26.79 10.24
CA VAL A 227 -2.71 27.03 9.94
C VAL A 227 -2.27 26.01 8.91
N HIS A 228 -1.66 26.48 7.84
CA HIS A 228 -1.30 25.67 6.69
C HIS A 228 0.19 25.78 6.38
N LEU A 229 0.84 24.66 6.12
CA LEU A 229 2.20 24.60 5.59
C LEU A 229 2.22 23.59 4.45
N VAL A 230 2.43 24.07 3.23
CA VAL A 230 2.30 23.23 2.02
C VAL A 230 3.49 23.40 1.11
N THR A 231 3.73 22.38 0.32
CA THR A 231 4.70 22.38 -0.76
C THR A 231 4.06 21.91 -2.06
N GLY A 232 4.70 22.24 -3.17
CA GLY A 232 4.37 21.67 -4.46
C GLY A 232 4.77 22.58 -5.62
N ILE A 233 3.92 22.64 -6.64
CA ILE A 233 4.25 23.24 -7.93
C ILE A 233 3.27 24.36 -8.27
N THR A 234 3.80 25.45 -8.81
CA THR A 234 3.08 26.58 -9.41
C THR A 234 3.81 27.03 -10.67
N PRO A 235 3.23 27.90 -11.53
CA PRO A 235 3.95 28.54 -12.64
C PRO A 235 5.26 29.20 -12.24
N GLY A 236 5.36 29.73 -11.01
CA GLY A 236 6.57 30.33 -10.44
C GLY A 236 7.57 29.33 -9.86
N GLY A 237 7.38 28.02 -10.11
CA GLY A 237 8.27 26.95 -9.70
C GLY A 237 7.84 26.21 -8.43
N ARG A 238 8.79 25.44 -7.89
CA ARG A 238 8.61 24.57 -6.73
C ARG A 238 9.08 25.24 -5.45
N GLY A 239 8.31 25.08 -4.38
CA GLY A 239 8.63 25.69 -3.10
C GLY A 239 7.57 25.38 -2.06
N ALA A 240 7.51 26.22 -1.03
CA ALA A 240 6.50 26.12 0.00
C ALA A 240 5.73 27.43 0.19
N GLU A 241 4.51 27.28 0.69
CA GLU A 241 3.64 28.36 1.14
C GLU A 241 3.23 28.10 2.59
N THR A 242 3.11 29.19 3.34
CA THR A 242 2.44 29.20 4.64
C THR A 242 1.19 30.06 4.53
N LYS A 243 0.09 29.60 5.14
CA LYS A 243 -1.18 30.30 5.14
C LYS A 243 -1.78 30.29 6.53
N ASN A 244 -2.33 31.43 6.91
CA ASN A 244 -3.07 31.59 8.14
C ASN A 244 -4.50 32.02 7.80
N THR A 245 -5.49 31.25 8.23
CA THR A 245 -6.90 31.54 8.00
C THR A 245 -7.61 31.73 9.34
N THR A 246 -8.32 32.85 9.44
CA THR A 246 -9.18 33.21 10.56
C THR A 246 -10.54 33.65 10.01
N ASN A 247 -11.62 33.10 10.53
CA ASN A 247 -13.00 33.30 10.07
C ASN A 247 -13.14 33.09 8.55
N SER A 248 -12.61 31.98 8.04
CA SER A 248 -12.59 31.63 6.60
C SER A 248 -11.80 32.58 5.70
N ALA A 249 -11.23 33.68 6.23
CA ALA A 249 -10.44 34.64 5.47
C ALA A 249 -8.96 34.25 5.51
N SER A 250 -8.43 33.81 4.36
CA SER A 250 -7.04 33.40 4.23
C SER A 250 -6.11 34.58 3.96
N LEU A 251 -5.09 34.72 4.80
CA LEU A 251 -3.93 35.56 4.51
C LEU A 251 -2.77 34.66 4.08
N TYR A 252 -2.37 34.79 2.81
CA TYR A 252 -1.16 34.15 2.28
C TYR A 252 -0.02 35.18 2.22
N SER A 253 1.22 34.74 2.39
CA SER A 253 2.40 35.61 2.22
C SER A 253 2.62 35.85 0.72
N PRO A 254 2.54 37.08 0.19
CA PRO A 254 2.56 37.31 -1.25
C PRO A 254 3.99 37.35 -1.80
N THR A 255 4.24 36.54 -2.83
CA THR A 255 5.30 36.78 -3.82
C THR A 255 4.67 36.75 -5.21
N GLY A 256 4.12 37.88 -5.67
CA GLY A 256 3.50 37.99 -7.00
C GLY A 256 2.32 37.04 -7.24
N ALA A 257 1.68 37.14 -8.42
CA ALA A 257 0.70 36.16 -8.86
C ALA A 257 1.44 34.89 -9.31
N ASN A 258 1.11 33.75 -8.70
CA ASN A 258 1.58 32.40 -9.10
C ASN A 258 3.02 32.03 -8.75
N GLN A 259 3.67 32.67 -7.77
CA GLN A 259 4.97 32.21 -7.23
C GLN A 259 4.85 31.88 -5.74
N LEU A 260 5.46 30.76 -5.34
CA LEU A 260 5.54 30.35 -3.93
C LEU A 260 6.58 31.20 -3.18
N PRO A 261 6.28 31.68 -1.95
CA PRO A 261 7.19 32.57 -1.21
C PRO A 261 8.55 31.98 -0.89
N HIS A 262 8.63 30.64 -0.83
CA HIS A 262 9.82 29.90 -0.49
C HIS A 262 10.22 28.94 -1.62
N THR A 263 10.24 29.43 -2.86
CA THR A 263 10.71 28.70 -4.05
C THR A 263 12.18 28.30 -3.93
N ASP A 264 12.46 27.01 -4.14
CA ASP A 264 13.80 26.42 -4.12
C ASP A 264 14.04 25.38 -5.22
N GLY A 265 13.03 25.09 -6.06
CA GLY A 265 13.14 24.14 -7.17
C GLY A 265 13.10 22.65 -6.75
N GLN A 266 12.97 22.36 -5.46
CA GLN A 266 13.11 21.00 -4.95
C GLN A 266 11.82 20.18 -5.12
N THR A 267 11.97 18.88 -5.38
CA THR A 267 10.84 17.97 -5.66
C THR A 267 10.17 17.42 -4.41
N ALA A 268 10.83 17.49 -3.26
CA ALA A 268 10.32 17.07 -1.98
C ALA A 268 10.87 17.94 -0.84
N HIS A 269 10.07 18.08 0.21
CA HIS A 269 10.43 18.86 1.38
C HIS A 269 10.00 18.15 2.66
N ASP A 270 10.88 18.14 3.65
CA ASP A 270 10.49 17.87 5.03
C ASP A 270 9.78 19.10 5.57
N LEU A 271 8.54 18.92 6.00
CA LEU A 271 7.69 19.95 6.59
C LEU A 271 7.52 19.68 8.08
N ARG A 272 7.42 20.75 8.88
CA ARG A 272 7.13 20.67 10.31
C ARG A 272 6.18 21.78 10.75
N ILE A 273 5.11 21.41 11.41
CA ILE A 273 4.28 22.33 12.20
C ILE A 273 4.41 21.95 13.67
N GLN A 274 4.77 22.92 14.51
CA GLN A 274 4.80 22.77 15.96
C GLN A 274 3.84 23.75 16.61
N ARG A 275 3.07 23.28 17.59
CA ARG A 275 2.26 24.09 18.49
C ARG A 275 2.92 24.16 19.87
N THR A 276 3.04 25.36 20.42
CA THR A 276 3.43 25.60 21.81
C THR A 276 2.53 26.69 22.40
N GLY A 277 1.63 26.30 23.30
CA GLY A 277 0.52 27.13 23.77
C GLY A 277 -0.40 27.56 22.62
N SER A 278 -0.46 28.85 22.35
CA SER A 278 -1.19 29.44 21.21
C SER A 278 -0.29 29.75 20.01
N SER A 279 1.03 29.50 20.10
CA SER A 279 1.97 29.80 19.02
C SER A 279 2.16 28.59 18.11
N PHE A 280 2.19 28.84 16.81
CA PHE A 280 2.47 27.88 15.76
C PHE A 280 3.71 28.29 14.99
N THR A 281 4.72 27.41 14.94
CA THR A 281 5.95 27.61 14.18
C THR A 281 6.04 26.62 13.03
N LEU A 282 6.28 27.13 11.83
CA LEU A 282 6.24 26.37 10.58
C LEU A 282 7.65 26.33 9.98
N TYR A 283 8.17 25.13 9.73
CA TYR A 283 9.51 24.93 9.19
C TYR A 283 9.50 24.08 7.93
N LYS A 284 10.48 24.35 7.08
CA LYS A 284 10.80 23.54 5.90
C LYS A 284 12.27 23.16 5.93
N LYS A 285 12.58 21.98 5.44
CA LYS A 285 13.94 21.56 5.09
C LYS A 285 13.84 20.85 3.75
N SER A 286 14.56 21.31 2.72
CA SER A 286 14.54 20.63 1.43
C SER A 286 15.28 19.30 1.48
N SER A 287 15.10 18.43 0.49
CA SER A 287 15.81 17.16 0.39
C SER A 287 17.34 17.29 0.33
N THR A 288 17.86 18.45 -0.06
CA THR A 288 19.30 18.73 -0.14
C THR A 288 19.83 19.50 1.07
N ASP A 289 18.95 20.01 1.93
CA ASP A 289 19.33 20.80 3.10
C ASP A 289 19.45 19.94 4.36
N VAL A 290 20.44 20.25 5.18
CA VAL A 290 20.62 19.60 6.50
C VAL A 290 19.86 20.31 7.62
N ASN A 291 19.54 21.60 7.45
CA ASN A 291 18.98 22.45 8.50
C ASN A 291 17.52 22.81 8.24
N TRP A 292 16.73 22.83 9.31
CA TRP A 292 15.38 23.37 9.28
C TRP A 292 15.40 24.90 9.17
N VAL A 293 14.63 25.43 8.22
CA VAL A 293 14.41 26.87 8.03
C VAL A 293 13.04 27.23 8.57
N LEU A 294 12.98 28.22 9.46
CA LEU A 294 11.72 28.79 9.94
C LEU A 294 11.09 29.63 8.83
N LEU A 295 9.86 29.28 8.44
CA LEU A 295 9.11 30.01 7.40
C LEU A 295 8.14 31.03 7.99
N ALA A 296 7.45 30.65 9.07
CA ALA A 296 6.47 31.52 9.72
C ALA A 296 6.30 31.18 11.20
N THR A 297 5.91 32.19 11.97
CA THR A 297 5.36 32.05 13.32
C THR A 297 4.01 32.73 13.36
N TYR A 298 2.97 32.01 13.75
CA TYR A 298 1.62 32.53 13.92
C TYR A 298 1.19 32.46 15.38
N SER A 299 0.59 33.54 15.90
CA SER A 299 -0.10 33.52 17.19
C SER A 299 -1.58 33.26 16.93
N ARG A 300 -2.11 32.16 17.48
CA ARG A 300 -3.48 31.66 17.26
C ARG A 300 -4.19 31.33 18.58
N PRO A 301 -4.45 32.35 19.43
CA PRO A 301 -5.25 32.16 20.65
C PRO A 301 -6.72 31.82 20.37
N ASP A 302 -7.17 32.03 19.14
CA ASP A 302 -8.50 31.69 18.63
C ASP A 302 -8.69 30.19 18.38
N LEU A 303 -7.60 29.45 18.09
CA LEU A 303 -7.70 28.00 17.88
C LEU A 303 -7.91 27.25 19.21
N PRO A 304 -8.88 26.32 19.28
CA PRO A 304 -9.17 25.57 20.49
C PRO A 304 -7.99 24.71 20.96
N ALA A 305 -8.04 24.23 22.20
CA ALA A 305 -7.03 23.31 22.73
C ALA A 305 -6.98 22.01 21.92
N SER A 306 -8.14 21.47 21.54
CA SER A 306 -8.27 20.29 20.68
C SER A 306 -8.49 20.69 19.23
N VAL A 307 -7.56 20.30 18.36
CA VAL A 307 -7.55 20.65 16.93
C VAL A 307 -7.40 19.41 16.06
N GLN A 308 -7.77 19.53 14.79
CA GLN A 308 -7.47 18.53 13.77
C GLN A 308 -6.08 18.81 13.20
N VAL A 309 -5.18 17.84 13.28
CA VAL A 309 -3.79 17.93 12.83
C VAL A 309 -3.56 16.86 11.78
N GLY A 310 -3.12 17.26 10.58
CA GLY A 310 -3.29 16.40 9.42
C GLY A 310 -2.45 16.70 8.18
N LEU A 311 -2.66 15.84 7.20
CA LEU A 311 -2.02 15.80 5.88
C LEU A 311 -3.09 16.15 4.83
N ASN A 312 -2.78 17.01 3.87
CA ASN A 312 -3.80 17.55 2.97
C ASN A 312 -3.40 17.52 1.48
N ILE A 313 -4.37 17.60 0.59
CA ILE A 313 -4.13 17.69 -0.86
C ILE A 313 -5.13 18.66 -1.47
N TYR A 314 -4.68 19.52 -2.38
CA TYR A 314 -5.54 20.44 -3.11
C TYR A 314 -4.86 21.03 -4.35
N THR A 315 -5.67 21.67 -5.17
CA THR A 315 -5.24 22.37 -6.39
C THR A 315 -5.98 23.70 -6.55
N SER A 316 -5.52 24.57 -7.44
CA SER A 316 -6.33 25.70 -7.89
C SER A 316 -7.42 25.23 -8.86
N VAL A 317 -8.61 25.81 -8.76
CA VAL A 317 -9.71 25.57 -9.71
C VAL A 317 -9.51 26.36 -10.99
N PHE A 318 -8.94 25.73 -12.03
CA PHE A 318 -9.05 26.22 -13.42
C PHE A 318 -9.20 25.04 -14.41
N GLY A 319 -10.28 25.05 -15.19
CA GLY A 319 -10.62 24.02 -16.17
C GLY A 319 -11.62 22.97 -15.66
N ALA A 320 -12.28 22.26 -16.60
CA ALA A 320 -13.27 21.22 -16.28
C ALA A 320 -12.64 19.87 -15.91
N ALA A 321 -11.39 19.63 -16.30
CA ALA A 321 -10.68 18.37 -16.04
C ALA A 321 -10.03 18.37 -14.65
N VAL A 322 -10.00 17.19 -14.01
CA VAL A 322 -9.33 17.00 -12.72
C VAL A 322 -7.82 17.08 -12.93
N ALA A 323 -7.14 17.95 -12.19
CA ALA A 323 -5.69 18.16 -12.22
C ALA A 323 -4.92 16.84 -12.04
N ASP A 324 -3.83 16.60 -12.77
CA ASP A 324 -3.06 15.35 -12.67
C ASP A 324 -2.08 15.35 -11.48
N LEU A 325 -2.65 15.30 -10.26
CA LEU A 325 -1.93 15.48 -9.01
C LEU A 325 -2.04 14.28 -8.07
N SER A 326 -0.88 13.86 -7.58
CA SER A 326 -0.72 13.07 -6.35
C SER A 326 0.21 13.76 -5.37
N VAL A 327 -0.08 13.63 -4.08
CA VAL A 327 0.80 14.05 -3.01
C VAL A 327 1.27 12.81 -2.26
N VAL A 328 2.59 12.59 -2.25
CA VAL A 328 3.23 11.46 -1.58
C VAL A 328 3.84 11.95 -0.27
N TYR A 329 3.49 11.25 0.79
CA TYR A 329 3.97 11.45 2.16
C TYR A 329 4.83 10.27 2.59
N SER A 330 5.92 10.57 3.28
CA SER A 330 6.73 9.60 4.02
C SER A 330 7.24 10.23 5.32
N ASN A 331 7.86 9.43 6.19
CA ASN A 331 8.42 9.88 7.47
C ASN A 331 7.42 10.68 8.33
N ILE A 332 6.15 10.27 8.29
CA ILE A 332 5.07 10.94 9.02
C ILE A 332 5.27 10.66 10.51
N SER A 333 5.37 11.72 11.30
CA SER A 333 5.47 11.64 12.76
C SER A 333 4.61 12.72 13.39
N LEU A 334 3.82 12.33 14.38
CA LEU A 334 3.01 13.23 15.18
C LEU A 334 3.26 12.92 16.65
N VAL A 335 3.98 13.82 17.31
CA VAL A 335 4.37 13.72 18.72
C VAL A 335 3.63 14.79 19.51
N GLN A 336 3.10 14.41 20.67
CA GLN A 336 2.40 15.27 21.62
C GLN A 336 3.21 15.37 22.91
#